data_AF-A0A967PEA9-F1
#
_entry.id   AF-A0A967PEA9-F1
#
_cell.length_a   1.000
_cell.length_b   1.000
_cell.length_c   1.000
_cell.angle_alpha   90.00
_cell.angle_beta   90.00
_cell.angle_gamma   90.00
#
_symmetry.space_group_name_H-M   'P 1'
#
loop_
_entity.id
_entity.type
_entity.pdbx_description
1 polymer ?
#
loop_
_entity_poly.entity_id
_entity_poly.type
_entity_poly.pdbx_seq_one_letter_code
_entity_poly.pdbx_strand_id
1 'polypeptide(L)'
;MKSRITIFLLGLFIFGLGQTAEAQDRKEAVQTYNSAREMVQNGEYQKAIDQFKKAIEVGNQLGPQGQDIVERAKGKLPEVYRQIALDEYRAFKQNQTIANLDATIDAFRETKDVAEEYDNSEVSNQANGVINQLLYSKSIIQYKQQNYQDALTTLDEVIANDPNYAKAYYQKGIVLKKIEGTELERSIELFDQAIEVGQKTNDSQIVSRARNAARDELIYRGAKATENKNFSRAKELLNRSLDYDSSSADAHYRLAQAYNKTQDWQQAVEHAKESLGLETGGRTDKAKIYFELGTAYQGLGQKENACGAFNNAAYGNFKSPAEHQMEYELKCESTTG
;
A
#
# COMPACT_ATOMS: atom_id res chain seq x y z
N MET A 1 20.92 4.13 -104.83
CA MET A 1 21.75 4.74 -103.75
C MET A 1 20.84 4.92 -102.55
N LYS A 2 21.00 4.11 -101.48
CA LYS A 2 21.69 4.50 -100.22
C LYS A 2 21.16 5.86 -99.72
N SER A 3 20.57 6.02 -98.54
CA SER A 3 20.95 5.42 -97.27
C SER A 3 19.88 5.69 -96.19
N ARG A 4 19.52 4.61 -95.50
CA ARG A 4 19.25 4.41 -94.05
C ARG A 4 18.79 5.58 -93.16
N ILE A 5 17.61 5.34 -92.60
CA ILE A 5 17.11 5.70 -91.26
C ILE A 5 18.19 5.55 -90.17
N THR A 6 18.33 6.57 -89.31
CA THR A 6 18.82 6.39 -87.93
C THR A 6 18.02 7.32 -87.00
N ILE A 7 16.95 6.80 -86.42
CA ILE A 7 16.29 7.36 -85.24
C ILE A 7 17.08 6.84 -84.04
N PHE A 8 17.72 7.74 -83.28
CA PHE A 8 18.31 7.39 -81.99
C PHE A 8 17.20 7.27 -80.94
N LEU A 9 16.83 6.04 -80.61
CA LEU A 9 16.10 5.71 -79.39
C LEU A 9 17.04 5.95 -78.20
N LEU A 10 16.85 7.08 -77.49
CA LEU A 10 17.39 7.25 -76.14
C LEU A 10 16.45 6.52 -75.17
N GLY A 11 16.50 5.19 -75.21
CA GLY A 11 15.77 4.31 -74.32
C GLY A 11 16.67 3.80 -73.20
N LEU A 12 16.20 3.97 -71.96
CA LEU A 12 16.56 3.21 -70.76
C LEU A 12 18.00 3.22 -70.27
N PHE A 13 18.28 4.03 -69.23
CA PHE A 13 19.23 3.69 -68.18
C PHE A 13 18.90 4.42 -66.85
N ILE A 14 17.70 4.20 -66.29
CA ILE A 14 17.35 4.68 -64.93
C ILE A 14 16.98 3.52 -63.98
N PHE A 15 16.93 2.27 -64.47
CA PHE A 15 16.50 1.14 -63.64
C PHE A 15 17.59 0.54 -62.71
N GLY A 16 18.86 0.93 -62.86
CA GLY A 16 19.99 0.35 -62.09
C GLY A 16 20.45 1.17 -60.88
N LEU A 17 20.28 2.49 -60.88
CA LEU A 17 20.82 3.37 -59.83
C LEU A 17 19.96 3.36 -58.55
N GLY A 18 18.65 3.19 -58.69
CA GLY A 18 17.73 3.08 -57.53
C GLY A 18 17.98 1.83 -56.69
N GLN A 19 18.20 0.68 -57.33
CA GLN A 19 18.43 -0.59 -56.61
C GLN A 19 19.76 -0.62 -55.83
N THR A 20 20.79 0.08 -56.32
CA THR A 20 22.09 0.15 -55.63
C THR A 20 22.09 1.10 -54.44
N ALA A 21 21.30 2.19 -54.49
CA ALA A 21 21.14 3.12 -53.39
C ALA A 21 20.29 2.49 -52.26
N GLU A 22 19.14 1.89 -52.60
CA GLU A 22 18.27 1.21 -51.62
C GLU A 22 18.98 0.08 -50.88
N ALA A 23 19.81 -0.72 -51.57
CA ALA A 23 20.58 -1.79 -50.95
C ALA A 23 21.65 -1.27 -49.97
N GLN A 24 22.22 -0.09 -50.26
CA GLN A 24 23.21 0.57 -49.41
C GLN A 24 22.54 1.19 -48.17
N ASP A 25 21.38 1.82 -48.35
CA ASP A 25 20.59 2.43 -47.27
C ASP A 25 20.06 1.35 -46.31
N ARG A 26 19.65 0.19 -46.82
CA ARG A 26 19.30 -0.97 -45.99
C ARG A 26 20.48 -1.50 -45.19
N LYS A 27 21.68 -1.53 -45.78
CA LYS A 27 22.90 -1.94 -45.07
C LYS A 27 23.24 -0.97 -43.94
N GLU A 28 23.09 0.33 -44.17
CA GLU A 28 23.25 1.34 -43.12
C GLU A 28 22.26 1.10 -41.98
N ALA A 29 20.96 0.91 -42.26
CA ALA A 29 19.96 0.65 -41.24
C ALA A 29 20.30 -0.58 -40.35
N VAL A 30 20.78 -1.67 -40.95
CA VAL A 30 21.22 -2.86 -40.22
C VAL A 30 22.46 -2.56 -39.35
N GLN A 31 23.41 -1.80 -39.88
CA GLN A 31 24.61 -1.41 -39.13
C GLN A 31 24.27 -0.50 -37.94
N THR A 32 23.38 0.48 -38.14
CA THR A 32 22.87 1.37 -37.08
C THR A 32 22.17 0.55 -35.99
N TYR A 33 21.29 -0.36 -36.35
CA TYR A 33 20.62 -1.26 -35.38
C TYR A 33 21.61 -2.12 -34.60
N ASN A 34 22.61 -2.71 -35.27
CA ASN A 34 23.61 -3.55 -34.60
C ASN A 34 24.52 -2.74 -33.68
N SER A 35 24.91 -1.52 -34.08
CA SER A 35 25.67 -0.60 -33.24
C SER A 35 24.90 -0.21 -31.97
N ALA A 36 23.59 0.04 -32.09
CA ALA A 36 22.73 0.29 -30.93
C ALA A 36 22.76 -0.88 -29.93
N ARG A 37 22.70 -2.13 -30.42
CA ARG A 37 22.77 -3.32 -29.56
C ARG A 37 24.12 -3.48 -28.86
N GLU A 38 25.22 -3.16 -29.53
CA GLU A 38 26.56 -3.17 -28.93
C GLU A 38 26.66 -2.11 -27.82
N MET A 39 26.11 -0.90 -28.05
CA MET A 39 26.04 0.15 -27.03
C MET A 39 25.25 -0.31 -25.79
N VAL A 40 24.14 -1.04 -25.96
CA VAL A 40 23.41 -1.63 -24.82
C VAL A 40 24.31 -2.58 -24.02
N GLN A 41 25.10 -3.43 -24.68
CA GLN A 41 26.02 -4.37 -24.01
C GLN A 41 27.11 -3.64 -23.22
N ASN A 42 27.53 -2.46 -23.70
CA ASN A 42 28.52 -1.61 -23.03
C ASN A 42 27.92 -0.71 -21.94
N GLY A 43 26.60 -0.76 -21.71
CA GLY A 43 25.90 0.12 -20.76
C GLY A 43 25.72 1.57 -21.26
N GLU A 44 25.95 1.83 -22.54
CA GLU A 44 25.82 3.15 -23.16
C GLU A 44 24.36 3.42 -23.59
N TYR A 45 23.42 3.30 -22.65
CA TYR A 45 21.98 3.23 -22.96
C TYR A 45 21.44 4.46 -23.71
N GLN A 46 21.86 5.67 -23.35
CA GLN A 46 21.40 6.88 -24.04
C GLN A 46 21.83 6.88 -25.51
N LYS A 47 23.09 6.51 -25.78
CA LYS A 47 23.60 6.41 -27.15
C LYS A 47 22.89 5.29 -27.92
N ALA A 48 22.60 4.17 -27.26
CA ALA A 48 21.84 3.08 -27.85
C ALA A 48 20.43 3.53 -28.25
N ILE A 49 19.73 4.29 -27.41
CA ILE A 49 18.41 4.86 -27.71
C ILE A 49 18.47 5.73 -28.96
N ASP A 50 19.45 6.64 -29.04
CA ASP A 50 19.63 7.52 -30.20
C ASP A 50 19.86 6.70 -31.48
N GLN A 51 20.68 5.65 -31.42
CA GLN A 51 20.91 4.75 -32.56
C GLN A 51 19.69 3.91 -32.93
N PHE A 52 18.91 3.40 -31.96
CA PHE A 52 17.67 2.71 -32.26
C PHE A 52 16.64 3.63 -32.93
N LYS A 53 16.48 4.87 -32.45
CA LYS A 53 15.62 5.88 -33.08
C LYS A 53 16.08 6.21 -34.50
N LYS A 54 17.39 6.36 -34.72
CA LYS A 54 17.95 6.52 -36.07
C LYS A 54 17.67 5.31 -36.96
N ALA A 55 17.81 4.08 -36.45
CA ALA A 55 17.52 2.87 -37.22
C ALA A 55 16.04 2.79 -37.63
N ILE A 56 15.12 3.27 -36.78
CA ILE A 56 13.69 3.41 -37.11
C ILE A 56 13.49 4.44 -38.24
N GLU A 57 14.13 5.60 -38.15
CA GLU A 57 14.02 6.65 -39.16
C GLU A 57 14.48 6.15 -40.55
N VAL A 58 15.69 5.58 -40.64
CA VAL A 58 16.22 5.03 -41.89
C VAL A 58 15.36 3.85 -42.37
N GLY A 59 14.93 2.98 -41.46
CA GLY A 59 14.05 1.86 -41.78
C GLY A 59 12.71 2.29 -42.39
N ASN A 60 12.10 3.36 -41.88
CA ASN A 60 10.86 3.93 -42.43
C ASN A 60 11.05 4.50 -43.84
N GLN A 61 12.20 5.14 -44.12
CA GLN A 61 12.52 5.69 -45.44
C GLN A 61 12.64 4.59 -46.52
N LEU A 62 13.03 3.37 -46.13
CA LEU A 62 13.14 2.20 -47.00
C LEU A 62 11.80 1.52 -47.31
N GLY A 63 10.70 1.94 -46.68
CA GLY A 63 9.39 1.32 -46.85
C GLY A 63 9.39 -0.18 -46.48
N PRO A 64 8.77 -1.07 -47.27
CA PRO A 64 8.65 -2.50 -46.93
C PRO A 64 9.98 -3.22 -46.68
N GLN A 65 11.09 -2.74 -47.25
CA GLN A 65 12.41 -3.38 -47.12
C GLN A 65 13.10 -3.10 -45.78
N GLY A 66 12.70 -2.03 -45.09
CA GLY A 66 13.25 -1.63 -43.78
C GLY A 66 12.34 -2.00 -42.60
N GLN A 67 11.11 -2.46 -42.87
CA GLN A 67 10.12 -2.72 -41.84
C GLN A 67 10.61 -3.74 -40.78
N ASP A 68 11.39 -4.76 -41.18
CA ASP A 68 11.94 -5.72 -40.23
C ASP A 68 12.90 -5.08 -39.21
N ILE A 69 13.64 -4.05 -39.62
CA ILE A 69 14.56 -3.30 -38.77
C ILE A 69 13.79 -2.36 -37.85
N VAL A 70 12.77 -1.68 -38.39
CA VAL A 70 11.87 -0.81 -37.61
C VAL A 70 11.24 -1.58 -36.46
N GLU A 71 10.62 -2.73 -36.74
CA GLU A 71 9.95 -3.55 -35.72
C GLU A 71 10.93 -4.05 -34.65
N ARG A 72 12.13 -4.49 -35.06
CA ARG A 72 13.17 -4.91 -34.11
C ARG A 72 13.67 -3.78 -33.23
N ALA A 73 13.87 -2.59 -33.80
CA ALA A 73 14.33 -1.41 -33.06
C ALA A 73 13.27 -0.93 -32.08
N LYS A 74 12.01 -0.82 -32.51
CA LYS A 74 10.86 -0.50 -31.66
C LYS A 74 10.73 -1.49 -30.50
N GLY A 75 10.82 -2.80 -30.78
CA GLY A 75 10.76 -3.83 -29.75
C GLY A 75 11.88 -3.75 -28.71
N LYS A 76 13.04 -3.15 -29.07
CA LYS A 76 14.19 -3.02 -28.16
C LYS A 76 14.16 -1.76 -27.30
N LEU A 77 13.58 -0.67 -27.79
CA LEU A 77 13.57 0.62 -27.08
C LEU A 77 12.99 0.51 -25.65
N PRO A 78 11.80 -0.08 -25.42
CA PRO A 78 11.25 -0.23 -24.06
C PRO A 78 12.18 -1.03 -23.12
N GLU A 79 12.88 -2.03 -23.65
CA GLU A 79 13.83 -2.82 -22.85
C GLU A 79 15.03 -1.99 -22.40
N VAL A 80 15.52 -1.08 -23.25
CA VAL A 80 16.66 -0.20 -22.93
C VAL A 80 16.28 0.86 -21.90
N TYR A 81 15.13 1.51 -22.08
CA TYR A 81 14.59 2.44 -21.08
C TYR A 81 14.40 1.78 -19.72
N ARG A 82 13.91 0.53 -19.71
CA ARG A 82 13.79 -0.26 -18.48
C ARG A 82 15.15 -0.51 -17.80
N GLN A 83 16.26 -0.65 -18.55
CA GLN A 83 17.58 -0.79 -17.92
C GLN A 83 18.02 0.49 -17.22
N ILE A 84 17.77 1.66 -17.82
CA ILE A 84 18.02 2.96 -17.17
C ILE A 84 17.21 3.06 -15.87
N ALA A 85 15.91 2.74 -15.91
CA ALA A 85 15.06 2.74 -14.73
C ALA A 85 15.53 1.76 -13.63
N LEU A 86 16.08 0.61 -14.01
CA LEU A 86 16.66 -0.35 -13.08
C LEU A 86 17.97 0.14 -12.44
N ASP A 87 18.77 0.93 -13.15
CA ASP A 87 19.96 1.57 -12.58
C ASP A 87 19.60 2.65 -11.57
N GLU A 88 18.60 3.48 -11.87
CA GLU A 88 18.02 4.43 -10.90
C GLU A 88 17.46 3.70 -9.67
N TYR A 89 16.76 2.59 -9.88
CA TYR A 89 16.24 1.77 -8.78
C TYR A 89 17.37 1.22 -7.88
N ARG A 90 18.51 0.82 -8.47
CA ARG A 90 19.70 0.40 -7.69
C ARG A 90 20.28 1.57 -6.89
N ALA A 91 20.34 2.76 -7.46
CA ALA A 91 20.80 3.97 -6.76
C ALA A 91 19.85 4.34 -5.60
N PHE A 92 18.54 4.30 -5.81
CA PHE A 92 17.54 4.45 -4.75
C PHE A 92 17.71 3.42 -3.64
N LYS A 93 17.96 2.15 -3.98
CA LYS A 93 18.19 1.09 -2.97
C LYS A 93 19.41 1.35 -2.09
N GLN A 94 20.45 1.99 -2.62
CA GLN A 94 21.65 2.37 -1.86
C GLN A 94 21.41 3.61 -1.01
N ASN A 95 20.64 4.57 -1.51
CA ASN A 95 20.36 5.83 -0.84
C ASN A 95 18.87 6.20 -0.98
N GLN A 96 18.08 5.87 0.04
CA GLN A 96 16.61 5.93 0.05
C GLN A 96 16.07 7.35 0.27
N THR A 97 16.58 8.32 -0.48
CA THR A 97 16.06 9.70 -0.48
C THR A 97 14.81 9.81 -1.36
N ILE A 98 13.98 10.81 -1.08
CA ILE A 98 12.84 11.16 -1.94
C ILE A 98 13.33 11.54 -3.35
N ALA A 99 14.44 12.26 -3.47
CA ALA A 99 15.00 12.65 -4.77
C ALA A 99 15.37 11.45 -5.65
N ASN A 100 16.05 10.44 -5.09
CA ASN A 100 16.40 9.23 -5.85
C ASN A 100 15.15 8.40 -6.18
N LEU A 101 14.17 8.38 -5.28
CA LEU A 101 12.90 7.70 -5.52
C LEU A 101 12.10 8.37 -6.64
N ASP A 102 12.07 9.71 -6.68
CA ASP A 102 11.42 10.48 -7.74
C ASP A 102 12.09 10.26 -9.09
N ALA A 103 13.42 10.33 -9.15
CA ALA A 103 14.18 10.00 -10.37
C ALA A 103 13.87 8.57 -10.87
N THR A 104 13.77 7.61 -9.95
CA THR A 104 13.42 6.22 -10.29
C THR A 104 11.98 6.12 -10.83
N ILE A 105 11.01 6.80 -10.21
CA ILE A 105 9.62 6.83 -10.67
C ILE A 105 9.54 7.42 -12.08
N ASP A 106 10.23 8.54 -12.33
CA ASP A 106 10.22 9.21 -13.62
C ASP A 106 10.87 8.33 -14.72
N ALA A 107 11.95 7.62 -14.41
CA ALA A 107 12.55 6.67 -15.36
C ALA A 107 11.61 5.49 -15.70
N PHE A 108 10.83 4.99 -14.73
CA PHE A 108 9.81 3.98 -15.02
C PHE A 108 8.59 4.55 -15.76
N ARG A 109 8.21 5.82 -15.53
CA ARG A 109 7.18 6.49 -16.33
C ARG A 109 7.61 6.61 -17.79
N GLU A 110 8.84 7.04 -18.05
CA GLU A 110 9.37 7.09 -19.41
C GLU A 110 9.42 5.69 -20.05
N THR A 111 9.80 4.67 -19.29
CA THR A 111 9.74 3.27 -19.74
C THR A 111 8.32 2.86 -20.15
N LYS A 112 7.31 3.25 -19.36
CA LYS A 112 5.89 2.97 -19.64
C LYS A 112 5.43 3.70 -20.90
N ASP A 113 5.71 5.00 -21.00
CA ASP A 113 5.28 5.84 -22.13
C ASP A 113 5.87 5.32 -23.45
N VAL A 114 7.16 4.98 -23.47
CA VAL A 114 7.84 4.40 -24.64
C VAL A 114 7.32 3.00 -24.97
N ALA A 115 6.99 2.19 -23.94
CA ALA A 115 6.37 0.90 -24.15
C ALA A 115 4.98 1.02 -24.78
N GLU A 116 4.19 2.03 -24.39
CA GLU A 116 2.89 2.33 -25.00
C GLU A 116 3.04 2.86 -26.43
N GLU A 117 4.02 3.74 -26.69
CA GLU A 117 4.32 4.26 -28.04
C GLU A 117 4.63 3.13 -29.05
N TYR A 118 5.26 2.05 -28.57
CA TYR A 118 5.68 0.91 -29.40
C TYR A 118 4.87 -0.37 -29.14
N ASP A 119 3.63 -0.25 -28.65
CA ASP A 119 2.67 -1.35 -28.49
C ASP A 119 3.19 -2.53 -27.64
N ASN A 120 4.12 -2.28 -26.72
CA ASN A 120 4.66 -3.26 -25.78
C ASN A 120 3.89 -3.23 -24.45
N SER A 121 2.69 -3.81 -24.46
CA SER A 121 1.83 -3.83 -23.27
C SER A 121 2.44 -4.59 -22.09
N GLU A 122 3.31 -5.58 -22.32
CA GLU A 122 3.96 -6.30 -21.22
C GLU A 122 4.88 -5.37 -20.42
N VAL A 123 5.78 -4.65 -21.09
CA VAL A 123 6.71 -3.73 -20.43
C VAL A 123 5.97 -2.54 -19.82
N SER A 124 4.95 -2.00 -20.49
CA SER A 124 4.10 -0.93 -19.94
C SER A 124 3.43 -1.37 -18.64
N ASN A 125 2.79 -2.55 -18.62
CA ASN A 125 2.13 -3.07 -17.43
C ASN A 125 3.12 -3.35 -16.29
N GLN A 126 4.29 -3.92 -16.61
CA GLN A 126 5.36 -4.14 -15.62
C GLN A 126 5.85 -2.81 -15.02
N ALA A 127 6.11 -1.80 -15.86
CA ALA A 127 6.53 -0.48 -15.42
C ALA A 127 5.46 0.18 -14.53
N ASN A 128 4.19 0.12 -14.92
CA ASN A 128 3.07 0.64 -14.13
C ASN A 128 2.97 -0.02 -12.74
N GLY A 129 3.15 -1.34 -12.67
CA GLY A 129 3.20 -2.07 -11.40
C GLY A 129 4.35 -1.61 -10.49
N VAL A 130 5.53 -1.36 -11.05
CA VAL A 130 6.69 -0.85 -10.29
C VAL A 130 6.46 0.60 -9.85
N ILE A 131 5.91 1.46 -10.70
CA ILE A 131 5.56 2.85 -10.36
C ILE A 131 4.66 2.89 -9.11
N ASN A 132 3.61 2.07 -9.07
CA ASN A 132 2.70 2.03 -7.93
C ASN A 132 3.38 1.54 -6.64
N GLN A 133 4.31 0.60 -6.73
CA GLN A 133 5.13 0.16 -5.58
C GLN A 133 6.07 1.26 -5.07
N LEU A 134 6.66 2.03 -5.99
CA LEU A 134 7.56 3.14 -5.65
C LEU A 134 6.80 4.32 -5.06
N LEU A 135 5.67 4.72 -5.65
CA LEU A 135 4.77 5.74 -5.10
C LEU A 135 4.26 5.34 -3.71
N TYR A 136 3.86 4.08 -3.53
CA TYR A 136 3.50 3.57 -2.20
C TYR A 136 4.67 3.71 -1.21
N SER A 137 5.89 3.34 -1.61
CA SER A 137 7.08 3.51 -0.78
C SER A 137 7.37 4.99 -0.47
N LYS A 138 7.16 5.88 -1.44
CA LYS A 138 7.29 7.34 -1.29
C LYS A 138 6.34 7.86 -0.22
N SER A 139 5.08 7.42 -0.24
CA SER A 139 4.08 7.79 0.77
C SER A 139 4.47 7.39 2.19
N ILE A 140 5.13 6.24 2.35
CA ILE A 140 5.63 5.78 3.67
C ILE A 140 6.78 6.66 4.14
N ILE A 141 7.70 7.05 3.25
CA ILE A 141 8.82 7.93 3.60
C ILE A 141 8.29 9.32 3.97
N GLN A 142 7.38 9.88 3.18
CA GLN A 142 6.71 11.16 3.48
C GLN A 142 5.98 11.12 4.81
N TYR A 143 5.23 10.04 5.09
CA TYR A 143 4.58 9.83 6.39
C TYR A 143 5.58 9.82 7.55
N LYS A 144 6.72 9.13 7.42
CA LYS A 144 7.77 9.11 8.44
C LYS A 144 8.42 10.48 8.65
N GLN A 145 8.49 11.28 7.59
CA GLN A 145 8.94 12.67 7.64
C GLN A 145 7.86 13.65 8.13
N GLN A 146 6.66 13.15 8.45
CA GLN A 146 5.48 13.94 8.86
C GLN A 146 4.94 14.87 7.76
N ASN A 147 5.33 14.65 6.51
CA ASN A 147 4.81 15.35 5.33
C ASN A 147 3.47 14.70 4.91
N TYR A 148 2.46 14.82 5.78
CA TYR A 148 1.20 14.08 5.64
C TYR A 148 0.42 14.45 4.37
N GLN A 149 0.40 15.73 4.00
CA GLN A 149 -0.32 16.17 2.80
C GLN A 149 0.29 15.58 1.52
N ASP A 150 1.62 15.56 1.41
CA ASP A 150 2.31 14.95 0.27
C ASP A 150 2.10 13.43 0.22
N ALA A 151 2.08 12.77 1.39
CA ALA A 151 1.76 11.36 1.49
C ALA A 151 0.34 11.06 0.99
N LEU A 152 -0.65 11.88 1.33
CA LEU A 152 -2.03 11.74 0.83
C LEU A 152 -2.09 11.91 -0.69
N THR A 153 -1.48 12.97 -1.24
CA THR A 153 -1.43 13.20 -2.68
C THR A 153 -0.77 12.03 -3.43
N THR A 154 0.33 11.51 -2.88
CA THR A 154 1.04 10.36 -3.47
C THR A 154 0.19 9.09 -3.42
N LEU A 155 -0.58 8.87 -2.35
CA LEU A 155 -1.49 7.74 -2.23
C LEU A 155 -2.71 7.86 -3.15
N ASP A 156 -3.20 9.07 -3.37
CA ASP A 156 -4.24 9.35 -4.36
C ASP A 156 -3.78 8.99 -5.77
N GLU A 157 -2.52 9.27 -6.09
CA GLU A 157 -1.92 8.83 -7.36
C GLU A 157 -1.88 7.30 -7.49
N VAL A 158 -1.46 6.58 -6.44
CA VAL A 158 -1.45 5.10 -6.46
C VAL A 158 -2.85 4.54 -6.69
N ILE A 159 -3.86 5.08 -6.00
CA ILE A 159 -5.26 4.63 -6.11
C ILE A 159 -5.83 4.95 -7.50
N ALA A 160 -5.48 6.10 -8.09
CA ALA A 160 -5.90 6.45 -9.44
C ALA A 160 -5.28 5.52 -10.49
N ASN A 161 -4.00 5.16 -10.32
CA ASN A 161 -3.28 4.27 -11.24
C ASN A 161 -3.68 2.80 -11.09
N ASP A 162 -3.95 2.35 -9.87
CA ASP A 162 -4.41 0.99 -9.55
C ASP A 162 -5.41 1.00 -8.38
N PRO A 163 -6.73 1.04 -8.70
CA PRO A 163 -7.78 0.93 -7.70
C PRO A 163 -7.79 -0.39 -6.93
N ASN A 164 -7.04 -1.42 -7.38
CA ASN A 164 -6.90 -2.68 -6.68
C ASN A 164 -5.68 -2.71 -5.74
N TYR A 165 -4.97 -1.59 -5.55
CA TYR A 165 -3.82 -1.51 -4.66
C TYR A 165 -4.24 -1.31 -3.19
N ALA A 166 -4.74 -2.38 -2.55
CA ALA A 166 -5.29 -2.37 -1.19
C ALA A 166 -4.39 -1.67 -0.14
N LYS A 167 -3.07 -1.80 -0.28
CA LYS A 167 -2.08 -1.19 0.63
C LYS A 167 -2.16 0.34 0.63
N ALA A 168 -2.54 0.96 -0.47
CA ALA A 168 -2.65 2.42 -0.57
C ALA A 168 -3.82 2.95 0.28
N TYR A 169 -4.99 2.30 0.22
CA TYR A 169 -6.13 2.64 1.07
C TYR A 169 -5.78 2.51 2.56
N TYR A 170 -5.17 1.38 2.94
CA TYR A 170 -4.71 1.17 4.32
C TYR A 170 -3.75 2.28 4.77
N GLN A 171 -2.71 2.55 3.99
CA GLN A 171 -1.71 3.57 4.35
C GLN A 171 -2.33 4.98 4.40
N LYS A 172 -3.29 5.28 3.51
CA LYS A 172 -4.02 6.56 3.52
C LYS A 172 -4.84 6.71 4.80
N GLY A 173 -5.49 5.63 5.26
CA GLY A 173 -6.17 5.57 6.55
C GLY A 173 -5.23 5.85 7.72
N ILE A 174 -4.01 5.30 7.69
CA ILE A 174 -2.96 5.55 8.71
C ILE A 174 -2.49 7.02 8.69
N VAL A 175 -2.28 7.60 7.52
CA VAL A 175 -1.86 9.00 7.38
C VAL A 175 -2.94 9.94 7.94
N LEU A 176 -4.21 9.71 7.60
CA LEU A 176 -5.33 10.52 8.09
C LEU A 176 -5.42 10.54 9.62
N LYS A 177 -5.13 9.43 10.31
CA LYS A 177 -5.11 9.37 11.78
C LYS A 177 -4.10 10.32 12.43
N LYS A 178 -3.07 10.75 11.71
CA LYS A 178 -2.04 11.66 12.23
C LYS A 178 -2.35 13.13 12.03
N ILE A 179 -3.33 13.45 11.18
CA ILE A 179 -3.73 14.84 10.95
C ILE A 179 -4.78 15.22 12.00
N GLU A 180 -4.49 16.25 12.78
CA GLU A 180 -5.39 16.77 13.81
C GLU A 180 -6.73 17.24 13.20
N GLY A 181 -7.83 17.01 13.90
CA GLY A 181 -9.18 17.32 13.38
C GLY A 181 -9.68 16.37 12.30
N THR A 182 -8.94 15.32 11.94
CA THR A 182 -9.40 14.34 10.95
C THR A 182 -10.52 13.46 11.52
N GLU A 183 -11.59 13.37 10.73
CA GLU A 183 -12.79 12.59 11.02
C GLU A 183 -12.44 11.10 11.12
N LEU A 184 -12.72 10.51 12.30
CA LEU A 184 -12.62 9.07 12.56
C LEU A 184 -13.24 8.26 11.41
N GLU A 185 -14.42 8.66 10.96
CA GLU A 185 -15.19 7.94 9.94
C GLU A 185 -14.43 7.83 8.61
N ARG A 186 -13.72 8.88 8.20
CA ARG A 186 -12.93 8.85 6.96
C ARG A 186 -11.75 7.87 7.03
N SER A 187 -11.15 7.70 8.21
CA SER A 187 -10.09 6.71 8.41
C SER A 187 -10.66 5.28 8.37
N ILE A 188 -11.81 5.08 9.01
CA ILE A 188 -12.52 3.79 9.01
C ILE A 188 -12.96 3.40 7.61
N GLU A 189 -13.55 4.32 6.84
CA GLU A 189 -13.91 4.11 5.43
C GLU A 189 -12.71 3.65 4.58
N LEU A 190 -11.53 4.23 4.79
CA LEU A 190 -10.32 3.81 4.08
C LEU A 190 -9.84 2.42 4.50
N PHE A 191 -10.02 2.02 5.76
CA PHE A 191 -9.75 0.65 6.18
C PHE A 191 -10.76 -0.34 5.60
N ASP A 192 -12.03 0.04 5.52
CA ASP A 192 -13.07 -0.78 4.87
C ASP A 192 -12.77 -0.99 3.39
N GLN A 193 -12.37 0.07 2.67
CA GLN A 193 -11.91 -0.03 1.29
C GLN A 193 -10.67 -0.93 1.16
N ALA A 194 -9.71 -0.82 2.09
CA ALA A 194 -8.54 -1.71 2.10
C ALA A 194 -8.93 -3.18 2.33
N ILE A 195 -9.95 -3.45 3.16
CA ILE A 195 -10.49 -4.80 3.38
C ILE A 195 -11.16 -5.32 2.12
N GLU A 196 -12.06 -4.53 1.52
CA GLU A 196 -12.79 -4.91 0.30
C GLU A 196 -11.83 -5.23 -0.85
N VAL A 197 -10.90 -4.32 -1.12
CA VAL A 197 -9.91 -4.48 -2.19
C VAL A 197 -8.95 -5.63 -1.87
N GLY A 198 -8.52 -5.76 -0.61
CA GLY A 198 -7.68 -6.87 -0.15
C GLY A 198 -8.35 -8.24 -0.34
N GLN A 199 -9.65 -8.35 -0.04
CA GLN A 199 -10.43 -9.57 -0.28
C GLN A 199 -10.55 -9.87 -1.78
N LYS A 200 -10.88 -8.86 -2.59
CA LYS A 200 -10.96 -8.98 -4.05
C LYS A 200 -9.64 -9.45 -4.69
N THR A 201 -8.52 -9.02 -4.13
CA THR A 201 -7.16 -9.34 -4.63
C THR A 201 -6.50 -10.51 -3.91
N ASN A 202 -7.17 -11.14 -2.95
CA ASN A 202 -6.63 -12.21 -2.09
C ASN A 202 -5.40 -11.81 -1.26
N ASP A 203 -5.25 -10.53 -0.92
CA ASP A 203 -4.24 -10.05 0.04
C ASP A 203 -4.78 -10.18 1.48
N SER A 204 -4.69 -11.39 2.06
CA SER A 204 -5.17 -11.64 3.42
C SER A 204 -4.39 -10.85 4.49
N GLN A 205 -3.14 -10.50 4.20
CA GLN A 205 -2.29 -9.74 5.11
C GLN A 205 -2.80 -8.31 5.26
N ILE A 206 -3.15 -7.62 4.17
CA ILE A 206 -3.68 -6.26 4.25
C ILE A 206 -5.08 -6.24 4.87
N VAL A 207 -5.91 -7.25 4.60
CA VAL A 207 -7.22 -7.41 5.26
C VAL A 207 -7.06 -7.48 6.78
N SER A 208 -6.16 -8.33 7.27
CA SER A 208 -5.90 -8.45 8.71
C SER A 208 -5.36 -7.15 9.31
N ARG A 209 -4.42 -6.48 8.63
CA ARG A 209 -3.87 -5.20 9.08
C ARG A 209 -4.93 -4.11 9.14
N ALA A 210 -5.79 -4.01 8.13
CA ALA A 210 -6.85 -3.00 8.07
C ALA A 210 -7.92 -3.24 9.14
N ARG A 211 -8.36 -4.50 9.36
CA ARG A 211 -9.27 -4.85 10.46
C ARG A 211 -8.69 -4.48 11.82
N ASN A 212 -7.43 -4.85 12.07
CA ASN A 212 -6.75 -4.50 13.31
C ASN A 212 -6.67 -2.97 13.50
N ALA A 213 -6.30 -2.23 12.44
CA ALA A 213 -6.18 -0.78 12.52
C ALA A 213 -7.52 -0.06 12.77
N ALA A 214 -8.61 -0.54 12.15
CA ALA A 214 -9.95 -0.04 12.37
C ALA A 214 -10.42 -0.33 13.80
N ARG A 215 -10.31 -1.58 14.24
CA ARG A 215 -10.60 -2.02 15.61
C ARG A 215 -9.85 -1.17 16.64
N ASP A 216 -8.53 -1.07 16.51
CA ASP A 216 -7.68 -0.39 17.48
C ASP A 216 -7.97 1.12 17.54
N GLU A 217 -8.32 1.75 16.41
CA GLU A 217 -8.77 3.14 16.38
C GLU A 217 -10.10 3.33 17.10
N LEU A 218 -11.08 2.46 16.84
CA LEU A 218 -12.39 2.51 17.50
C LEU A 218 -12.26 2.28 19.01
N ILE A 219 -11.42 1.35 19.44
CA ILE A 219 -11.10 1.12 20.86
C ILE A 219 -10.47 2.36 21.48
N TYR A 220 -9.47 2.95 20.82
CA TYR A 220 -8.81 4.15 21.32
C TYR A 220 -9.80 5.31 21.50
N ARG A 221 -10.63 5.58 20.48
CA ARG A 221 -11.64 6.63 20.53
C ARG A 221 -12.74 6.33 21.54
N GLY A 222 -13.13 5.07 21.69
CA GLY A 222 -14.07 4.60 22.70
C GLY A 222 -13.55 4.83 24.11
N ALA A 223 -12.28 4.51 24.37
CA ALA A 223 -11.61 4.79 25.64
C ALA A 223 -11.56 6.30 25.94
N LYS A 224 -11.23 7.13 24.93
CA LYS A 224 -11.27 8.60 25.07
C LYS A 224 -12.67 9.13 25.34
N ALA A 225 -13.70 8.57 24.71
CA ALA A 225 -15.08 8.92 25.00
C ALA A 225 -15.47 8.57 26.45
N THR A 226 -15.02 7.42 26.97
CA THR A 226 -15.20 7.04 28.38
C THR A 226 -14.51 8.01 29.34
N GLU A 227 -13.25 8.40 29.07
CA GLU A 227 -12.51 9.41 29.85
C GLU A 227 -13.27 10.74 29.89
N ASN A 228 -13.84 11.14 28.75
CA ASN A 228 -14.64 12.36 28.60
C ASN A 228 -16.09 12.21 29.11
N LYS A 229 -16.42 11.09 29.78
CA LYS A 229 -17.77 10.76 30.29
C LYS A 229 -18.87 10.72 29.23
N ASN A 230 -18.52 10.64 27.95
CA ASN A 230 -19.46 10.42 26.86
C ASN A 230 -19.67 8.91 26.65
N PHE A 231 -20.36 8.29 27.61
CA PHE A 231 -20.52 6.84 27.65
C PHE A 231 -21.35 6.27 26.49
N SER A 232 -22.30 7.04 25.96
CA SER A 232 -23.11 6.64 24.80
C SER A 232 -22.23 6.47 23.55
N ARG A 233 -21.36 7.46 23.26
CA ARG A 233 -20.39 7.35 22.15
C ARG A 233 -19.35 6.28 22.44
N ALA A 234 -18.90 6.12 23.69
CA ALA A 234 -17.95 5.07 24.04
C ALA A 234 -18.50 3.67 23.71
N LYS A 235 -19.74 3.37 24.15
CA LYS A 235 -20.39 2.08 23.87
C LYS A 235 -20.59 1.83 22.38
N GLU A 236 -21.03 2.83 21.62
CA GLU A 236 -21.20 2.69 20.17
C GLU A 236 -19.87 2.40 19.45
N LEU A 237 -18.81 3.14 19.74
CA LEU A 237 -17.49 2.92 19.14
C LEU A 237 -16.91 1.56 19.48
N LEU A 238 -17.02 1.15 20.74
CA LEU A 238 -16.49 -0.12 21.20
C LEU A 238 -17.27 -1.31 20.63
N ASN A 239 -18.60 -1.21 20.48
CA ASN A 239 -19.38 -2.24 19.79
C ASN A 239 -18.98 -2.33 18.31
N ARG A 240 -18.82 -1.19 17.62
CA ARG A 240 -18.33 -1.19 16.24
C ARG A 240 -16.95 -1.83 16.10
N SER A 241 -16.08 -1.73 17.12
CA SER A 241 -14.78 -2.39 17.07
C SER A 241 -14.88 -3.91 17.01
N LEU A 242 -15.95 -4.49 17.58
CA LEU A 242 -16.23 -5.94 17.53
C LEU A 242 -16.72 -6.40 16.15
N ASP A 243 -17.22 -5.50 15.29
CA ASP A 243 -17.55 -5.83 13.90
C ASP A 243 -16.29 -6.19 13.08
N TYR A 244 -15.13 -5.64 13.46
CA TYR A 244 -13.83 -5.95 12.85
C TYR A 244 -13.16 -7.18 13.47
N ASP A 245 -13.38 -7.39 14.76
CA ASP A 245 -12.83 -8.50 15.52
C ASP A 245 -13.68 -8.79 16.76
N SER A 246 -14.60 -9.74 16.63
CA SER A 246 -15.48 -10.15 17.72
C SER A 246 -14.75 -10.87 18.86
N SER A 247 -13.48 -11.23 18.67
CA SER A 247 -12.64 -11.92 19.66
C SER A 247 -11.64 -10.96 20.32
N SER A 248 -11.91 -9.65 20.28
CA SER A 248 -11.05 -8.65 20.90
C SER A 248 -11.26 -8.56 22.42
N ALA A 249 -10.31 -9.13 23.17
CA ALA A 249 -10.31 -9.04 24.64
C ALA A 249 -10.33 -7.58 25.14
N ASP A 250 -9.58 -6.67 24.49
CA ASP A 250 -9.54 -5.26 24.93
C ASP A 250 -10.84 -4.51 24.63
N ALA A 251 -11.50 -4.77 23.50
CA ALA A 251 -12.82 -4.19 23.21
C ALA A 251 -13.85 -4.59 24.27
N HIS A 252 -13.91 -5.88 24.61
CA HIS A 252 -14.80 -6.38 25.66
C HIS A 252 -14.46 -5.80 27.04
N TYR A 253 -13.18 -5.69 27.40
CA TYR A 253 -12.76 -5.03 28.64
C TYR A 253 -13.23 -3.56 28.70
N ARG A 254 -13.05 -2.81 27.60
CA ARG A 254 -13.46 -1.41 27.51
C ARG A 254 -14.98 -1.24 27.56
N LEU A 255 -15.73 -2.17 26.96
CA LEU A 255 -17.19 -2.21 27.09
C LEU A 255 -17.61 -2.43 28.54
N ALA A 256 -17.00 -3.40 29.23
CA ALA A 256 -17.29 -3.65 30.63
C ALA A 256 -17.07 -2.40 31.50
N GLN A 257 -15.96 -1.70 31.28
CA GLN A 257 -15.68 -0.42 31.91
C GLN A 257 -16.76 0.64 31.61
N ALA A 258 -17.16 0.82 30.34
CA ALA A 258 -18.18 1.79 29.96
C ALA A 258 -19.57 1.46 30.55
N TYR A 259 -19.94 0.18 30.60
CA TYR A 259 -21.19 -0.29 31.22
C TYR A 259 -21.16 -0.09 32.74
N ASN A 260 -20.04 -0.35 33.41
CA ASN A 260 -19.89 -0.02 34.83
C ASN A 260 -20.10 1.48 35.12
N LYS A 261 -19.58 2.36 34.26
CA LYS A 261 -19.79 3.82 34.41
C LYS A 261 -21.24 4.26 34.20
N THR A 262 -22.04 3.47 33.50
CA THR A 262 -23.47 3.71 33.26
C THR A 262 -24.38 2.87 34.16
N GLN A 263 -23.80 2.09 35.08
CA GLN A 263 -24.52 1.21 36.01
C GLN A 263 -25.31 0.07 35.33
N ASP A 264 -24.97 -0.23 34.08
CA ASP A 264 -25.51 -1.35 33.31
C ASP A 264 -24.79 -2.65 33.71
N TRP A 265 -24.87 -3.02 35.00
CA TRP A 265 -23.99 -4.00 35.62
C TRP A 265 -24.03 -5.39 34.97
N GLN A 266 -25.20 -5.80 34.49
CA GLN A 266 -25.35 -7.11 33.82
C GLN A 266 -24.52 -7.19 32.53
N GLN A 267 -24.52 -6.12 31.73
CA GLN A 267 -23.71 -6.02 30.52
C GLN A 267 -22.22 -5.92 30.84
N ALA A 268 -21.88 -5.24 31.94
CA ALA A 268 -20.50 -5.19 32.41
C ALA A 268 -19.95 -6.58 32.80
N VAL A 269 -20.75 -7.40 33.50
CA VAL A 269 -20.39 -8.79 33.83
C VAL A 269 -20.19 -9.62 32.56
N GLU A 270 -21.11 -9.51 31.60
CA GLU A 270 -21.07 -10.27 30.33
C GLU A 270 -19.77 -10.01 29.57
N HIS A 271 -19.47 -8.73 29.28
CA HIS A 271 -18.28 -8.38 28.54
C HIS A 271 -16.98 -8.60 29.33
N ALA A 272 -16.98 -8.43 30.66
CA ALA A 272 -15.79 -8.73 31.46
C ALA A 272 -15.47 -10.24 31.43
N LYS A 273 -16.49 -11.11 31.43
CA LYS A 273 -16.29 -12.56 31.29
C LYS A 273 -15.78 -12.95 29.90
N GLU A 274 -16.36 -12.38 28.85
CA GLU A 274 -15.91 -12.62 27.48
C GLU A 274 -14.44 -12.19 27.30
N SER A 275 -14.11 -10.99 27.80
CA SER A 275 -12.73 -10.48 27.81
C SER A 275 -11.77 -11.42 28.55
N LEU A 276 -12.15 -11.95 29.72
CA LEU A 276 -11.33 -12.92 30.47
C LEU A 276 -11.12 -14.24 29.74
N GLY A 277 -12.13 -14.70 28.97
CA GLY A 277 -12.05 -15.91 28.15
C GLY A 277 -11.08 -15.76 26.97
N LEU A 278 -10.99 -14.54 26.43
CA LEU A 278 -10.12 -14.20 25.30
C LEU A 278 -8.71 -13.76 25.73
N GLU A 279 -8.54 -13.26 26.95
CA GLU A 279 -7.25 -12.78 27.45
C GLU A 279 -6.26 -13.93 27.69
N THR A 280 -5.19 -13.94 26.89
CA THR A 280 -4.11 -14.94 26.98
C THR A 280 -2.96 -14.52 27.91
N GLY A 281 -2.96 -13.27 28.36
CA GLY A 281 -1.95 -12.71 29.26
C GLY A 281 -1.95 -13.30 30.66
N GLY A 282 -0.98 -12.85 31.46
CA GLY A 282 -0.78 -13.31 32.83
C GLY A 282 -1.77 -12.71 33.83
N ARG A 283 -1.54 -12.97 35.12
CA ARG A 283 -2.37 -12.44 36.21
C ARG A 283 -2.46 -10.91 36.19
N THR A 284 -1.35 -10.23 35.87
CA THR A 284 -1.30 -8.76 35.78
C THR A 284 -2.16 -8.22 34.64
N ASP A 285 -2.19 -8.90 33.49
CA ASP A 285 -2.99 -8.49 32.33
C ASP A 285 -4.49 -8.67 32.60
N LYS A 286 -4.84 -9.78 33.26
CA LYS A 286 -6.22 -10.09 33.66
C LYS A 286 -6.74 -9.23 34.80
N ALA A 287 -5.85 -8.61 35.59
CA ALA A 287 -6.22 -7.84 36.78
C ALA A 287 -7.18 -6.69 36.47
N LYS A 288 -6.97 -5.96 35.36
CA LYS A 288 -7.86 -4.88 34.91
C LYS A 288 -9.28 -5.38 34.64
N ILE A 289 -9.40 -6.58 34.06
CA ILE A 289 -10.68 -7.16 33.67
C ILE A 289 -11.42 -7.68 34.91
N TYR A 290 -10.70 -8.35 35.82
CA TYR A 290 -11.25 -8.77 37.11
C TYR A 290 -11.71 -7.59 37.97
N PHE A 291 -11.01 -6.46 37.92
CA PHE A 291 -11.43 -5.26 38.65
C PHE A 291 -12.78 -4.73 38.15
N GLU A 292 -12.95 -4.65 36.83
CA GLU A 292 -14.24 -4.26 36.24
C GLU A 292 -15.34 -5.30 36.54
N LEU A 293 -15.01 -6.59 36.53
CA LEU A 293 -15.95 -7.66 36.91
C LEU A 293 -16.39 -7.56 38.38
N GLY A 294 -15.45 -7.28 39.30
CA GLY A 294 -15.75 -7.09 40.72
C GLY A 294 -16.63 -5.87 40.96
N THR A 295 -16.36 -4.77 40.25
CA THR A 295 -17.18 -3.56 40.28
C THR A 295 -18.61 -3.84 39.82
N ALA A 296 -18.77 -4.61 38.74
CA ALA A 296 -20.09 -4.98 38.24
C ALA A 296 -20.86 -5.88 39.23
N TYR A 297 -20.21 -6.89 39.81
CA TYR A 297 -20.83 -7.75 40.81
C TYR A 297 -21.22 -6.99 42.09
N GLN A 298 -20.39 -6.04 42.53
CA GLN A 298 -20.71 -5.15 43.64
C GLN A 298 -21.97 -4.32 43.33
N GLY A 299 -22.06 -3.76 42.12
CA GLY A 299 -23.25 -3.02 41.65
C GLY A 299 -24.52 -3.88 41.61
N LEU A 300 -24.39 -5.19 41.34
CA LEU A 300 -25.49 -6.16 41.40
C LEU A 300 -25.81 -6.65 42.83
N GLY A 301 -25.06 -6.22 43.85
CA GLY A 301 -25.20 -6.72 45.22
C GLY A 301 -24.69 -8.15 45.43
N GLN A 302 -23.96 -8.72 44.47
CA GLN A 302 -23.39 -10.06 44.54
C GLN A 302 -22.04 -10.05 45.28
N LYS A 303 -22.09 -9.82 46.60
CA LYS A 303 -20.90 -9.60 47.44
C LYS A 303 -19.83 -10.70 47.29
N GLU A 304 -20.21 -11.97 47.35
CA GLU A 304 -19.25 -13.09 47.27
C GLU A 304 -18.50 -13.11 45.92
N ASN A 305 -19.24 -12.98 44.82
CA ASN A 305 -18.67 -12.89 43.47
C ASN A 305 -17.76 -11.65 43.32
N ALA A 306 -18.17 -10.52 43.90
CA ALA A 306 -17.37 -9.30 43.89
C ALA A 306 -16.05 -9.48 44.65
N CYS A 307 -16.08 -10.07 45.85
CA CYS A 307 -14.89 -10.39 46.63
C CYS A 307 -13.94 -11.32 45.85
N GLY A 308 -14.46 -12.38 45.24
CA GLY A 308 -13.67 -13.30 44.42
C GLY A 308 -13.02 -12.62 43.21
N ALA A 309 -13.75 -11.73 42.53
CA ALA A 309 -13.22 -10.98 41.39
C ALA A 309 -12.15 -9.96 41.83
N PHE A 310 -12.37 -9.20 42.91
CA PHE A 310 -11.37 -8.26 43.42
C PHE A 310 -10.11 -8.96 43.94
N ASN A 311 -10.24 -10.15 44.55
CA ASN A 311 -9.08 -10.94 44.93
C ASN A 311 -8.22 -11.33 43.71
N ASN A 312 -8.87 -11.74 42.62
CA ASN A 312 -8.17 -12.01 41.35
C ASN A 312 -7.64 -10.73 40.68
N ALA A 313 -8.22 -9.57 40.96
CA ALA A 313 -7.74 -8.27 40.48
C ALA A 313 -6.54 -7.73 41.27
N ALA A 314 -6.16 -8.35 42.41
CA ALA A 314 -5.20 -7.81 43.35
C ALA A 314 -3.71 -7.94 42.90
N TYR A 315 -3.43 -7.57 41.65
CA TYR A 315 -2.09 -7.61 41.03
C TYR A 315 -1.75 -6.28 40.33
N GLY A 316 -0.45 -5.96 40.29
CA GLY A 316 0.05 -4.76 39.62
C GLY A 316 -0.64 -3.48 40.06
N ASN A 317 -1.04 -2.63 39.10
CA ASN A 317 -1.70 -1.35 39.36
C ASN A 317 -3.10 -1.49 39.99
N PHE A 318 -3.72 -2.67 39.92
CA PHE A 318 -5.04 -2.93 40.47
C PHE A 318 -5.00 -3.53 41.88
N LYS A 319 -3.80 -3.85 42.40
CA LYS A 319 -3.63 -4.41 43.75
C LYS A 319 -4.26 -3.55 44.84
N SER A 320 -3.73 -2.34 45.04
CA SER A 320 -4.20 -1.47 46.12
C SER A 320 -5.68 -1.06 45.97
N PRO A 321 -6.18 -0.71 44.77
CA PRO A 321 -7.61 -0.44 44.59
C PRO A 321 -8.51 -1.64 44.91
N ALA A 322 -8.11 -2.86 44.51
CA ALA A 322 -8.90 -4.06 44.76
C ALA A 322 -8.89 -4.45 46.25
N GLU A 323 -7.74 -4.39 46.90
CA GLU A 323 -7.62 -4.61 48.35
C GLU A 323 -8.49 -3.62 49.13
N HIS A 324 -8.51 -2.35 48.74
CA HIS A 324 -9.39 -1.34 49.35
C HIS A 324 -10.88 -1.71 49.20
N GLN A 325 -11.32 -2.12 48.00
CA GLN A 325 -12.71 -2.54 47.79
C GLN A 325 -13.08 -3.73 48.68
N MET A 326 -12.17 -4.71 48.83
CA MET A 326 -12.44 -5.89 49.66
C MET A 326 -12.48 -5.56 51.15
N GLU A 327 -11.54 -4.77 51.66
CA GLU A 327 -11.39 -4.49 53.09
C GLU A 327 -12.45 -3.51 53.60
N TYR A 328 -12.65 -2.40 52.90
CA TYR A 328 -13.42 -1.28 53.42
C TYR A 328 -14.86 -1.23 52.89
N GLU A 329 -15.05 -1.53 51.61
CA GLU A 329 -16.36 -1.39 50.95
C GLU A 329 -17.21 -2.66 51.11
N LEU A 330 -16.66 -3.82 50.72
CA LEU A 330 -17.36 -5.09 50.75
C LEU A 330 -17.24 -5.81 52.09
N LYS A 331 -16.15 -5.57 52.85
CA LYS A 331 -15.80 -6.36 54.06
C LYS A 331 -15.80 -7.85 53.75
N CYS A 332 -14.99 -8.23 52.77
CA CYS A 332 -14.78 -9.61 52.38
C CYS A 332 -14.14 -10.37 53.54
N GLU A 333 -14.54 -11.63 53.74
CA GLU A 333 -13.88 -12.49 54.71
C GLU A 333 -12.44 -12.73 54.24
N SER A 334 -11.48 -12.61 55.16
CA SER A 334 -10.08 -12.89 54.85
C SER A 334 -9.95 -14.36 54.44
N THR A 335 -9.75 -14.63 53.15
CA THR A 335 -9.33 -15.95 52.70
C THR A 335 -7.86 -16.14 53.11
N THR A 336 -7.64 -16.45 54.38
CA THR A 336 -6.42 -17.12 54.83
C THR A 336 -6.47 -18.55 54.27
N GLY A 337 -5.68 -18.80 53.24
CA GLY A 337 -5.53 -20.12 52.61
C GLY A 337 -4.38 -20.12 51.63
#